data_AF-A0A976NYL1-F1
#
_entry.id   AF-A0A976NYL1-F1
#
_cell.length_a   1.000
_cell.length_b   1.000
_cell.length_c   1.000
_cell.angle_alpha   90.00
_cell.angle_beta   90.00
_cell.angle_gamma   90.00
#
_symmetry.space_group_name_H-M   'P 1'
#
loop_
_entity.id
_entity.type
_entity.pdbx_description
1 polymer ?
#
loop_
_entity_poly.entity_id
_entity_poly.type
_entity_poly.pdbx_seq_one_letter_code
_entity_poly.pdbx_strand_id
1 'polypeptide(L)'
;MGLITFIYAEANLPRLFIGKRYRGDDGSEDAHGRFSVSSYRDVNPGIFHITASNLLGKLKRSFIIDIHADELVWNQPVHTFKVSKQKLMTLKEAAQEFYKQDSYTWNADATEIVHVNSQITTVDAVEIVDGKLSVSLPAEPLPYDYILELNKDGKIVGGEWVRDSLNQHPDFYWIPQSRPAADFVSVTGLSYADVSLLAEKSAACSDKP
;
A
#
# COMPACT_ATOMS: atom_id res chain seq x y z
N MET A 1 -0.09 23.90 -6.50
CA MET A 1 0.37 22.59 -5.98
C MET A 1 1.28 22.72 -4.76
N GLY A 2 2.29 23.61 -4.74
CA GLY A 2 3.21 23.72 -3.58
C GLY A 2 2.57 24.08 -2.23
N LEU A 3 1.60 25.01 -2.20
CA LEU A 3 1.03 25.51 -0.93
C LEU A 3 0.30 24.43 -0.12
N ILE A 4 -0.56 23.64 -0.77
CA ILE A 4 -1.33 22.59 -0.07
C ILE A 4 -0.40 21.48 0.43
N THR A 5 0.59 21.08 -0.36
CA THR A 5 1.59 20.09 0.04
C THR A 5 2.38 20.56 1.26
N PHE A 6 2.79 21.84 1.27
CA PHE A 6 3.50 22.42 2.41
C PHE A 6 2.65 22.41 3.69
N ILE A 7 1.36 22.76 3.60
CA ILE A 7 0.45 22.68 4.75
C ILE A 7 0.36 21.26 5.30
N TYR A 8 0.20 20.26 4.42
CA TYR A 8 0.13 18.86 4.86
C TYR A 8 1.43 18.36 5.48
N ALA A 9 2.59 18.90 5.07
CA ALA A 9 3.87 18.60 5.69
C ALA A 9 3.98 19.13 7.13
N GLU A 10 3.40 20.31 7.41
CA GLU A 10 3.47 20.93 8.74
C GLU A 10 2.34 20.53 9.69
N ALA A 11 1.15 20.21 9.16
CA ALA A 11 -0.04 19.96 9.98
C ALA A 11 0.04 18.72 10.88
N ASN A 12 1.09 17.89 10.73
CA ASN A 12 1.36 16.69 11.54
C ASN A 12 0.09 15.84 11.80
N LEU A 13 -0.53 15.39 10.72
CA LEU A 13 -1.83 14.73 10.77
C LEU A 13 -1.72 13.34 11.40
N PRO A 14 -2.76 12.90 12.15
CA PRO A 14 -2.83 11.53 12.62
C PRO A 14 -2.88 10.57 11.42
N ARG A 15 -2.08 9.51 11.51
CA ARG A 15 -1.94 8.48 10.48
C ARG A 15 -2.04 7.10 11.09
N LEU A 16 -2.78 6.21 10.42
CA LEU A 16 -2.68 4.78 10.66
C LEU A 16 -1.49 4.27 9.85
N PHE A 17 -0.49 3.69 10.51
CA PHE A 17 0.74 3.22 9.90
C PHE A 17 0.84 1.70 10.03
N ILE A 18 1.14 1.00 8.92
CA ILE A 18 1.22 -0.47 8.85
C ILE A 18 2.57 -0.85 8.25
N GLY A 19 3.25 -1.78 8.91
CA GLY A 19 4.66 -2.10 8.68
C GLY A 19 5.59 -1.19 9.49
N LYS A 20 6.86 -1.54 9.57
CA LYS A 20 7.92 -0.67 10.09
C LYS A 20 8.91 -0.39 8.98
N ARG A 21 9.48 0.81 9.00
CA ARG A 21 10.56 1.18 8.09
C ARG A 21 11.72 0.20 8.21
N TYR A 22 12.00 -0.56 7.16
CA TYR A 22 13.29 -1.23 6.97
C TYR A 22 14.36 -0.22 6.55
N ARG A 23 15.60 -0.39 7.01
CA ARG A 23 16.68 0.60 6.79
C ARG A 23 17.86 0.07 5.98
N GLY A 24 17.71 -1.08 5.33
CA GLY A 24 18.82 -1.76 4.68
C GLY A 24 19.66 -2.61 5.64
N ASP A 25 19.11 -3.01 6.78
CA ASP A 25 19.81 -3.84 7.76
C ASP A 25 20.23 -5.20 7.16
N ASP A 26 21.49 -5.59 7.33
CA ASP A 26 21.98 -6.89 6.85
C ASP A 26 21.16 -8.05 7.43
N GLY A 27 20.95 -9.08 6.61
CA GLY A 27 20.21 -10.27 6.99
C GLY A 27 20.55 -11.48 6.13
N SER A 28 19.94 -12.60 6.48
CA SER A 28 20.06 -13.87 5.75
C SER A 28 18.68 -14.39 5.38
N GLU A 29 18.59 -15.14 4.29
CA GLU A 29 17.37 -15.87 3.95
C GLU A 29 17.36 -17.26 4.61
N ASP A 30 16.18 -17.74 4.99
CA ASP A 30 15.99 -19.13 5.37
C ASP A 30 15.86 -20.06 4.14
N ALA A 31 15.60 -21.34 4.37
CA ALA A 31 15.45 -22.34 3.31
C ALA A 31 14.29 -22.06 2.32
N HIS A 32 13.41 -21.11 2.65
CA HIS A 32 12.25 -20.71 1.85
C HIS A 32 12.40 -19.29 1.26
N GLY A 33 13.60 -18.70 1.33
CA GLY A 33 13.86 -17.34 0.84
C GLY A 33 13.34 -16.26 1.77
N ARG A 34 12.87 -16.61 2.98
CA ARG A 34 12.31 -15.62 3.91
C ARG A 34 13.45 -14.89 4.58
N PHE A 35 13.48 -13.56 4.43
CA PHE A 35 14.50 -12.73 5.05
C PHE A 35 14.43 -12.75 6.58
N SER A 36 15.57 -12.73 7.26
CA SER A 36 15.65 -12.84 8.72
C SER A 36 15.20 -11.59 9.46
N VAL A 37 15.32 -10.42 8.82
CA VAL A 37 14.98 -9.14 9.43
C VAL A 37 13.46 -8.96 9.47
N SER A 38 12.92 -8.76 10.67
CA SER A 38 11.47 -8.69 10.84
C SER A 38 10.84 -7.48 10.15
N SER A 39 11.50 -6.31 10.17
CA SER A 39 10.99 -5.09 9.53
C SER A 39 10.90 -5.22 8.01
N TYR A 40 11.77 -6.03 7.40
CA TYR A 40 11.66 -6.31 5.97
C TYR A 40 10.34 -7.01 5.62
N ARG A 41 9.85 -7.91 6.48
CA ARG A 41 8.72 -8.79 6.18
C ARG A 41 7.45 -8.50 6.99
N ASP A 42 7.36 -7.33 7.63
CA ASP A 42 6.28 -7.05 8.60
C ASP A 42 4.98 -6.52 7.99
N VAL A 43 4.98 -6.22 6.68
CA VAL A 43 3.74 -6.04 5.92
C VAL A 43 3.18 -7.40 5.51
N ASN A 44 2.20 -7.88 6.28
CA ASN A 44 1.50 -9.11 5.95
C ASN A 44 0.55 -8.91 4.72
N PRO A 45 0.58 -9.81 3.71
CA PRO A 45 -0.25 -9.65 2.51
C PRO A 45 -1.75 -9.78 2.76
N GLY A 46 -2.17 -10.45 3.84
CA GLY A 46 -3.57 -10.53 4.25
C GLY A 46 -4.14 -9.16 4.61
N ILE A 47 -3.45 -8.41 5.46
CA ILE A 47 -3.88 -7.04 5.82
C ILE A 47 -3.70 -6.07 4.64
N PHE A 48 -2.68 -6.24 3.81
CA PHE A 48 -2.51 -5.48 2.57
C PHE A 48 -3.71 -5.68 1.63
N HIS A 49 -4.10 -6.93 1.35
CA HIS A 49 -5.22 -7.26 0.48
C HIS A 49 -6.54 -6.69 1.01
N ILE A 50 -6.80 -6.84 2.31
CA ILE A 50 -7.99 -6.27 2.96
C ILE A 50 -7.99 -4.74 2.82
N THR A 51 -6.85 -4.10 3.10
CA THR A 51 -6.73 -2.63 3.04
C THR A 51 -6.96 -2.13 1.62
N ALA A 52 -6.25 -2.67 0.64
CA ALA A 52 -6.35 -2.25 -0.75
C ALA A 52 -7.76 -2.48 -1.31
N SER A 53 -8.35 -3.65 -1.07
CA SER A 53 -9.70 -3.97 -1.53
C SER A 53 -10.78 -3.08 -0.91
N ASN A 54 -10.70 -2.80 0.39
CA ASN A 54 -11.72 -1.99 1.06
C ASN A 54 -11.53 -0.50 0.76
N LEU A 55 -10.31 0.04 0.86
CA LEU A 55 -10.05 1.45 0.62
C LEU A 55 -10.34 1.83 -0.83
N LEU A 56 -9.71 1.16 -1.81
CA LEU A 56 -9.86 1.52 -3.22
C LEU A 56 -11.18 1.01 -3.80
N GLY A 57 -11.57 -0.21 -3.45
CA GLY A 57 -12.76 -0.87 -4.01
C GLY A 57 -14.07 -0.35 -3.43
N LYS A 58 -14.20 -0.34 -2.09
CA LYS A 58 -15.48 -0.03 -1.42
C LYS A 58 -15.59 1.41 -0.97
N LEU A 59 -14.54 1.95 -0.35
CA LEU A 59 -14.56 3.28 0.27
C LEU A 59 -14.15 4.39 -0.69
N LYS A 60 -13.63 4.04 -1.87
CA LYS A 60 -13.13 4.96 -2.90
C LYS A 60 -12.12 5.96 -2.34
N ARG A 61 -11.21 5.48 -1.48
CA ARG A 61 -10.12 6.23 -0.85
C ARG A 61 -8.78 5.59 -1.20
N SER A 62 -7.78 6.43 -1.35
CA SER A 62 -6.38 6.02 -1.52
C SER A 62 -5.67 5.89 -0.18
N PHE A 63 -4.49 5.28 -0.20
CA PHE A 63 -3.51 5.23 0.89
C PHE A 63 -2.12 5.47 0.29
N ILE A 64 -1.14 5.78 1.15
CA ILE A 64 0.23 6.04 0.73
C ILE A 64 1.07 4.81 1.03
N ILE A 65 1.90 4.40 0.09
CA ILE A 65 2.74 3.21 0.18
C ILE A 65 4.20 3.56 -0.10
N ASP A 66 5.10 2.87 0.57
CA ASP A 66 6.49 2.71 0.15
C ASP A 66 6.64 1.34 -0.51
N ILE A 67 6.88 1.35 -1.81
CA ILE A 67 6.85 0.15 -2.65
C ILE A 67 8.14 -0.68 -2.57
N HIS A 68 9.20 -0.14 -1.95
CA HIS A 68 10.51 -0.78 -1.86
C HIS A 68 11.01 -0.84 -0.42
N ALA A 69 11.32 -2.06 0.05
CA ALA A 69 12.04 -2.28 1.30
C ALA A 69 13.55 -2.11 1.10
N ASP A 70 13.99 -0.86 0.88
CA ASP A 70 15.41 -0.49 0.73
C ASP A 70 15.80 0.71 1.63
N GLU A 71 16.92 1.39 1.38
CA GLU A 71 17.39 2.53 2.19
C GLU A 71 16.61 3.83 1.94
N LEU A 72 16.05 4.01 0.73
CA LEU A 72 15.33 5.21 0.32
C LEU A 72 13.84 5.09 0.65
N VAL A 73 13.22 6.21 0.98
CA VAL A 73 11.78 6.26 1.27
C VAL A 73 11.08 7.01 0.16
N TRP A 74 10.17 6.32 -0.55
CA TRP A 74 9.33 6.92 -1.57
C TRP A 74 7.86 6.76 -1.23
N ASN A 75 7.23 7.85 -0.78
CA ASN A 75 5.82 7.86 -0.40
C ASN A 75 4.93 8.12 -1.61
N GLN A 76 4.30 7.08 -2.15
CA GLN A 76 3.46 7.18 -3.34
C GLN A 76 1.98 6.93 -3.02
N PRO A 77 1.06 7.78 -3.49
CA PRO A 77 -0.37 7.48 -3.41
C PRO A 77 -0.72 6.29 -4.31
N VAL A 78 -1.47 5.32 -3.78
CA VAL A 78 -1.97 4.20 -4.60
C VAL A 78 -3.19 4.64 -5.41
N HIS A 79 -3.11 4.50 -6.73
CA HIS A 79 -4.18 4.85 -7.66
C HIS A 79 -5.12 3.67 -7.92
N THR A 80 -4.58 2.49 -8.21
CA THR A 80 -5.39 1.30 -8.50
C THR A 80 -4.90 0.07 -7.74
N PHE A 81 -5.82 -0.86 -7.50
CA PHE A 81 -5.55 -2.22 -7.06
C PHE A 81 -6.44 -3.16 -7.87
N LYS A 82 -5.83 -4.15 -8.52
CA LYS A 82 -6.54 -5.11 -9.38
C LYS A 82 -6.08 -6.52 -9.05
N VAL A 83 -7.03 -7.41 -8.83
CA VAL A 83 -6.79 -8.85 -8.69
C VAL A 83 -7.02 -9.51 -10.04
N SER A 84 -6.00 -10.18 -10.57
CA SER A 84 -6.05 -10.89 -11.86
C SER A 84 -6.30 -12.39 -11.71
N LYS A 85 -5.95 -12.97 -10.55
CA LYS A 85 -6.14 -14.39 -10.25
C LYS A 85 -6.51 -14.60 -8.79
N GLN A 86 -7.44 -15.52 -8.56
CA GLN A 86 -7.70 -16.13 -7.25
C GLN A 86 -7.89 -17.63 -7.45
N LYS A 87 -7.03 -18.45 -6.84
CA LYS A 87 -7.09 -19.92 -6.91
C LYS A 87 -7.20 -20.47 -5.50
N LEU A 88 -8.34 -21.10 -5.19
CA LEU A 88 -8.50 -21.84 -3.94
C LEU A 88 -7.58 -23.08 -3.95
N MET A 89 -6.94 -23.34 -2.82
CA MET A 89 -5.99 -24.42 -2.61
C MET A 89 -6.19 -25.02 -1.22
N THR A 90 -5.97 -26.32 -1.10
CA THR A 90 -5.79 -26.96 0.19
C THR A 90 -4.45 -26.56 0.82
N LEU A 91 -4.34 -26.69 2.15
CA LEU A 91 -3.07 -26.48 2.86
C LEU A 91 -1.93 -27.33 2.27
N LYS A 92 -2.21 -28.59 1.92
CA LYS A 92 -1.22 -29.50 1.34
C LYS A 92 -0.75 -29.04 -0.05
N GLU A 93 -1.68 -28.62 -0.90
CA GLU A 93 -1.32 -28.09 -2.22
C GLU A 93 -0.46 -26.83 -2.10
N ALA A 94 -0.80 -25.91 -1.19
CA ALA A 94 -0.01 -24.70 -0.97
C ALA A 94 1.39 -25.02 -0.41
N ALA A 95 1.47 -25.93 0.57
CA ALA A 95 2.74 -26.40 1.14
C ALA A 95 3.67 -26.96 0.07
N GLN A 96 3.13 -27.80 -0.82
CA GLN A 96 3.87 -28.41 -1.91
C GLN A 96 4.22 -27.42 -3.02
N GLU A 97 3.29 -26.55 -3.43
CA GLU A 97 3.52 -25.60 -4.54
C GLU A 97 4.60 -24.57 -4.16
N PHE A 98 4.44 -23.93 -3.00
CA PHE A 98 5.25 -22.75 -2.62
C PHE A 98 6.46 -23.07 -1.73
N TYR A 99 6.39 -24.12 -0.91
CA TYR A 99 7.43 -24.39 0.10
C TYR A 99 8.13 -25.74 -0.07
N LYS A 100 7.68 -26.58 -1.01
CA LYS A 100 8.17 -27.96 -1.21
C LYS A 100 8.09 -28.81 0.07
N GLN A 101 7.02 -28.61 0.84
CA GLN A 101 6.76 -29.31 2.10
C GLN A 101 5.47 -30.14 2.03
N ASP A 102 5.38 -31.19 2.85
CA ASP A 102 4.19 -32.03 2.97
C ASP A 102 3.03 -31.41 3.75
N SER A 103 3.34 -30.44 4.63
CA SER A 103 2.38 -29.79 5.51
C SER A 103 2.58 -28.28 5.55
N TYR A 104 1.49 -27.53 5.57
CA TYR A 104 1.51 -26.08 5.76
C TYR A 104 1.70 -25.77 7.24
N THR A 105 2.78 -25.07 7.61
CA THR A 105 3.16 -24.82 9.01
C THR A 105 3.20 -23.33 9.39
N TRP A 106 2.85 -22.44 8.46
CA TRP A 106 3.00 -20.99 8.63
C TRP A 106 1.92 -20.37 9.51
N ASN A 107 0.70 -20.93 9.49
CA ASN A 107 -0.40 -20.47 10.32
C ASN A 107 -1.31 -21.64 10.71
N ALA A 108 -1.41 -21.91 12.02
CA ALA A 108 -2.22 -23.00 12.55
C ALA A 108 -3.74 -22.71 12.48
N ASP A 109 -4.14 -21.43 12.35
CA ASP A 109 -5.54 -21.02 12.22
C ASP A 109 -6.05 -21.11 10.78
N ALA A 110 -5.15 -21.33 9.82
CA ALA A 110 -5.49 -21.49 8.41
C ALA A 110 -6.11 -22.87 8.16
N THR A 111 -7.28 -22.90 7.53
CA THR A 111 -7.95 -24.12 7.07
C THR A 111 -7.96 -24.22 5.55
N GLU A 112 -7.90 -23.09 4.86
CA GLU A 112 -7.89 -22.98 3.40
C GLU A 112 -6.91 -21.91 2.95
N ILE A 113 -6.39 -22.05 1.72
CA ILE A 113 -5.46 -21.10 1.12
C ILE A 113 -6.07 -20.55 -0.17
N VAL A 114 -5.94 -19.24 -0.41
CA VAL A 114 -6.24 -18.64 -1.71
C VAL A 114 -4.96 -18.05 -2.29
N HIS A 115 -4.49 -18.60 -3.40
CA HIS A 115 -3.38 -18.03 -4.16
C HIS A 115 -3.87 -16.86 -5.01
N VAL A 116 -3.26 -15.69 -4.83
CA VAL A 116 -3.68 -14.42 -5.43
C VAL A 116 -2.55 -13.84 -6.28
N ASN A 117 -2.87 -13.48 -7.53
CA ASN A 117 -2.07 -12.53 -8.28
C ASN A 117 -2.84 -11.21 -8.35
N SER A 118 -2.17 -10.13 -7.96
CA SER A 118 -2.70 -8.79 -8.00
C SER A 118 -1.66 -7.80 -8.48
N GLN A 119 -2.09 -6.58 -8.73
CA GLN A 119 -1.22 -5.49 -9.12
C GLN A 119 -1.73 -4.17 -8.55
N ILE A 120 -0.82 -3.25 -8.26
CA ILE A 120 -1.14 -1.86 -7.97
C ILE A 120 -0.61 -0.93 -9.04
N THR A 121 -1.19 0.26 -9.14
CA THR A 121 -0.61 1.39 -9.85
C THR A 121 -0.51 2.54 -8.86
N THR A 122 0.64 3.20 -8.79
CA THR A 122 0.88 4.39 -7.96
C THR A 122 0.78 5.66 -8.78
N VAL A 123 0.76 6.81 -8.11
CA VAL A 123 1.03 8.11 -8.73
C VAL A 123 2.52 8.39 -8.60
N ASP A 124 3.22 8.56 -9.71
CA ASP A 124 4.67 8.80 -9.74
C ASP A 124 4.99 10.28 -9.57
N ALA A 125 4.29 11.13 -10.32
CA ALA A 125 4.49 12.56 -10.30
C ALA A 125 3.18 13.29 -10.53
N VAL A 126 3.11 14.51 -10.03
CA VAL A 126 2.03 15.43 -10.34
C VAL A 126 2.62 16.74 -10.80
N GLU A 127 2.22 17.17 -11.99
CA GLU A 127 2.78 18.32 -12.68
C GLU A 127 1.67 19.30 -13.07
N ILE A 128 2.06 20.55 -13.34
CA ILE A 128 1.17 21.53 -13.95
C ILE A 128 1.58 21.69 -15.41
N VAL A 129 0.72 21.23 -16.32
CA VAL A 129 0.89 21.36 -17.77
C VAL A 129 -0.22 22.25 -18.28
N ASP A 130 0.14 23.36 -18.95
CA ASP A 130 -0.80 24.37 -19.47
C ASP A 130 -1.82 24.87 -18.43
N GLY A 131 -1.36 25.09 -17.20
CA GLY A 131 -2.21 25.56 -16.10
C GLY A 131 -3.18 24.51 -15.54
N LYS A 132 -3.13 23.26 -16.03
CA LYS A 132 -3.94 22.13 -15.55
C LYS A 132 -3.10 21.12 -14.79
N LEU A 133 -3.73 20.49 -13.81
CA LEU A 133 -3.13 19.40 -13.07
C LEU A 133 -3.02 18.16 -13.97
N SER A 134 -1.80 17.68 -14.17
CA SER A 134 -1.52 16.41 -14.83
C SER A 134 -0.94 15.42 -13.82
N VAL A 135 -1.47 14.20 -13.82
CA VAL A 135 -0.99 13.11 -12.96
C VAL A 135 -0.27 12.10 -13.85
N SER A 136 0.99 11.84 -13.53
CA SER A 136 1.75 10.77 -14.16
C SER A 136 1.54 9.46 -13.41
N LEU A 137 1.24 8.41 -14.16
CA LEU A 137 1.17 7.04 -13.67
C LEU A 137 2.32 6.25 -14.29
N PRO A 138 2.87 5.24 -13.58
CA PRO A 138 3.88 4.37 -14.15
C PRO A 138 3.32 3.61 -15.36
N ALA A 139 4.19 3.32 -16.33
CA ALA A 139 3.81 2.61 -17.54
C ALA A 139 3.32 1.18 -17.24
N GLU A 140 3.96 0.52 -16.27
CA GLU A 140 3.62 -0.85 -15.87
C GLU A 140 3.12 -0.89 -14.41
N PRO A 141 2.00 -1.60 -14.15
CA PRO A 141 1.56 -1.88 -12.79
C PRO A 141 2.58 -2.74 -12.02
N LEU A 142 2.68 -2.51 -10.71
CA LEU A 142 3.54 -3.29 -9.81
C LEU A 142 2.84 -4.60 -9.44
N PRO A 143 3.39 -5.78 -9.81
CA PRO A 143 2.77 -7.07 -9.54
C PRO A 143 3.01 -7.53 -8.10
N TYR A 144 2.04 -8.23 -7.55
CA TYR A 144 2.11 -8.87 -6.24
C TYR A 144 1.57 -10.30 -6.29
N ASP A 145 2.35 -11.23 -5.74
CA ASP A 145 2.06 -12.65 -5.64
C ASP A 145 2.09 -13.10 -4.18
N TYR A 146 0.94 -13.59 -3.69
CA TYR A 146 0.80 -14.01 -2.30
C TYR A 146 -0.27 -15.06 -2.15
N ILE A 147 -0.23 -15.75 -1.01
CA ILE A 147 -1.30 -16.59 -0.53
C ILE A 147 -2.04 -15.89 0.60
N LEU A 148 -3.36 -16.01 0.61
CA LEU A 148 -4.22 -15.62 1.72
C LEU A 148 -4.53 -16.86 2.54
N GLU A 149 -4.44 -16.73 3.86
CA GLU A 149 -4.79 -17.77 4.82
C GLU A 149 -6.20 -17.51 5.31
N LEU A 150 -7.10 -18.47 5.08
CA LEU A 150 -8.50 -18.37 5.46
C LEU A 150 -8.78 -19.34 6.61
N ASN A 151 -9.58 -18.89 7.58
CA ASN A 151 -10.15 -19.78 8.59
C ASN A 151 -11.41 -20.50 8.08
N LYS A 152 -11.99 -21.36 8.92
CA LYS A 152 -13.18 -22.16 8.60
C LYS A 152 -14.44 -21.36 8.21
N ASP A 153 -14.48 -20.06 8.55
CA ASP A 153 -15.59 -19.17 8.22
C ASP A 153 -15.32 -18.40 6.91
N GLY A 154 -14.23 -18.71 6.20
CA GLY A 154 -13.77 -18.02 4.99
C GLY A 154 -13.19 -16.63 5.26
N LYS A 155 -12.82 -16.31 6.51
CA LYS A 155 -12.21 -15.02 6.86
C LYS A 155 -10.70 -15.09 6.69
N ILE A 156 -10.13 -14.04 6.09
CA ILE A 156 -8.68 -13.86 6.00
C ILE A 156 -8.13 -13.68 7.43
N VAL A 157 -7.26 -14.60 7.84
CA VAL A 157 -6.56 -14.59 9.14
C VAL A 157 -5.06 -14.33 9.00
N GLY A 158 -4.55 -14.29 7.77
CA GLY A 158 -3.16 -14.00 7.47
C GLY A 158 -2.86 -14.17 5.99
N GLY A 159 -1.60 -14.44 5.70
CA GLY A 159 -1.10 -14.61 4.35
C GLY A 159 0.42 -14.53 4.33
N GLU A 160 1.00 -15.03 3.24
CA GLU A 160 2.44 -15.06 3.01
C GLU A 160 2.74 -14.60 1.59
N TRP A 161 3.78 -13.77 1.44
CA TRP A 161 4.30 -13.41 0.12
C TRP A 161 4.98 -14.64 -0.48
N VAL A 162 4.91 -14.80 -1.81
CA VAL A 162 5.51 -15.95 -2.50
C VAL A 162 6.21 -15.51 -3.77
N ARG A 163 7.15 -16.34 -4.26
CA ARG A 163 7.91 -16.10 -5.48
C ARG A 163 8.64 -14.74 -5.41
N ASP A 164 8.64 -13.97 -6.49
CA ASP A 164 9.34 -12.68 -6.57
C ASP A 164 8.87 -11.68 -5.51
N SER A 165 7.60 -11.76 -5.09
CA SER A 165 7.07 -10.91 -4.04
C SER A 165 7.60 -11.24 -2.64
N LEU A 166 8.41 -12.29 -2.45
CA LEU A 166 9.20 -12.45 -1.22
C LEU A 166 10.18 -11.28 -1.00
N ASN A 167 10.68 -10.70 -2.09
CA ASN A 167 11.64 -9.60 -2.08
C ASN A 167 11.12 -8.35 -2.81
N GLN A 168 9.96 -8.45 -3.47
CA GLN A 168 9.27 -7.37 -4.18
C GLN A 168 7.89 -7.13 -3.55
N HIS A 169 7.89 -6.65 -2.31
CA HIS A 169 6.70 -6.27 -1.56
C HIS A 169 6.88 -4.85 -0.97
N PRO A 170 5.79 -4.20 -0.53
CA PRO A 170 5.88 -2.92 0.15
C PRO A 170 6.70 -3.01 1.44
N ASP A 171 7.40 -1.94 1.81
CA ASP A 171 8.04 -1.81 3.13
C ASP A 171 7.02 -1.43 4.20
N PHE A 172 6.23 -0.39 3.92
CA PHE A 172 5.14 0.04 4.78
C PHE A 172 4.09 0.78 3.97
N TYR A 173 2.92 1.00 4.58
CA TYR A 173 1.93 1.92 4.07
C TYR A 173 1.19 2.62 5.19
N TRP A 174 0.61 3.76 4.88
CA TRP A 174 -0.09 4.57 5.85
C TRP A 174 -1.30 5.29 5.25
N ILE A 175 -2.26 5.56 6.12
CA ILE A 175 -3.54 6.14 5.77
C ILE A 175 -3.70 7.42 6.59
N PRO A 176 -3.84 8.61 5.96
CA PRO A 176 -4.17 9.83 6.66
C PRO A 176 -5.59 9.73 7.22
N GLN A 177 -5.76 9.98 8.52
CA GLN A 177 -7.05 9.80 9.17
C GLN A 177 -7.95 11.03 9.06
N SER A 178 -7.37 12.20 8.80
CA SER A 178 -8.08 13.46 8.67
C SER A 178 -7.41 14.41 7.68
N ARG A 179 -8.11 15.48 7.34
CA ARG A 179 -7.51 16.69 6.76
C ARG A 179 -6.95 17.57 7.90
N PRO A 180 -6.11 18.59 7.60
CA PRO A 180 -5.79 19.63 8.56
C PRO A 180 -7.06 20.29 9.13
N ALA A 181 -6.97 20.77 10.38
CA ALA A 181 -8.06 21.53 11.00
C ALA A 181 -8.34 22.80 10.18
N ALA A 182 -9.60 23.22 10.09
CA ALA A 182 -10.01 24.34 9.24
C ALA A 182 -9.29 25.66 9.60
N ASP A 183 -8.97 25.84 10.88
CA ASP A 183 -8.25 26.98 11.46
C ASP A 183 -6.72 26.77 11.55
N PHE A 184 -6.19 25.70 10.95
CA PHE A 184 -4.75 25.46 10.93
C PHE A 184 -4.01 26.58 10.19
N VAL A 185 -2.95 27.10 10.83
CA VAL A 185 -2.00 28.04 10.25
C VAL A 185 -0.60 27.47 10.40
N SER A 186 0.13 27.40 9.28
CA SER A 186 1.52 26.93 9.22
C SER A 186 2.45 27.83 10.04
N VAL A 187 3.67 27.37 10.37
CA VAL A 187 4.66 28.19 11.11
C VAL A 187 5.11 29.41 10.31
N THR A 188 4.93 29.35 8.98
CA THR A 188 5.19 30.45 8.04
C THR A 188 3.99 31.35 7.79
N GLY A 189 2.84 31.10 8.45
CA GLY A 189 1.64 31.93 8.36
C GLY A 189 0.66 31.54 7.25
N LEU A 190 0.80 30.38 6.62
CA LEU A 190 -0.14 29.90 5.59
C LEU A 190 -1.38 29.29 6.24
N SER A 191 -2.53 29.91 5.97
CA SER A 191 -3.86 29.46 6.43
C SER A 191 -4.38 28.31 5.57
N TYR A 192 -4.78 27.20 6.22
CA TYR A 192 -5.40 26.07 5.52
C TYR A 192 -6.75 26.43 4.91
N ALA A 193 -7.54 27.28 5.57
CA ALA A 193 -8.79 27.78 5.02
C ALA A 193 -8.57 28.53 3.70
N ASP A 194 -7.59 29.42 3.65
CA ASP A 194 -7.32 30.24 2.45
C ASP A 194 -6.79 29.39 1.30
N VAL A 195 -5.84 28.50 1.59
CA VAL A 195 -5.27 27.60 0.58
C VAL A 195 -6.31 26.61 0.06
N SER A 196 -7.18 26.09 0.94
CA SER A 196 -8.27 25.20 0.53
C SER A 196 -9.28 25.93 -0.36
N LEU A 197 -9.66 27.17 -0.01
CA LEU A 197 -10.54 27.99 -0.84
C LEU A 197 -9.97 28.24 -2.24
N LEU A 198 -8.66 28.50 -2.33
CA LEU A 198 -7.97 28.66 -3.62
C LEU A 198 -8.00 27.36 -4.43
N ALA A 199 -7.74 26.22 -3.79
CA ALA A 199 -7.79 24.91 -4.45
C ALA A 199 -9.20 24.58 -4.97
N GLU A 200 -10.23 24.86 -4.17
CA GLU A 200 -11.63 24.66 -4.56
C GLU A 200 -12.02 25.55 -5.75
N LYS A 201 -11.66 26.85 -5.72
CA LYS A 201 -11.91 27.75 -6.86
C LYS A 201 -11.16 27.32 -8.12
N SER A 202 -9.92 26.84 -7.97
CA SER A 202 -9.14 26.31 -9.08
C SER A 202 -9.80 25.09 -9.71
N ALA A 203 -10.33 24.17 -8.88
CA ALA A 203 -11.03 22.98 -9.35
C ALA A 203 -12.39 23.31 -9.99
N ALA A 204 -13.10 24.34 -9.51
CA ALA A 204 -14.38 24.74 -10.09
C ALA A 204 -14.25 25.38 -11.50
N CYS A 205 -13.07 25.91 -11.84
CA CYS A 205 -12.82 26.53 -13.14
C CYS A 205 -12.45 25.52 -14.25
N SER A 206 -12.21 24.24 -13.94
CA SER A 206 -11.87 23.23 -14.95
C SER A 206 -13.06 22.72 -15.78
N ASP A 207 -14.29 23.13 -15.44
CA ASP A 207 -15.54 22.72 -16.12
C ASP A 207 -16.03 23.70 -17.20
N LYS A 208 -15.25 24.75 -17.53
CA LYS A 208 -15.59 25.64 -18.66
C LYS A 208 -14.84 25.18 -19.92
N PRO A 209 -15.56 24.90 -21.04
CA PRO A 209 -14.98 24.39 -22.28
C PRO A 209 -13.96 25.35 -22.90
#